data_AF-A0A7Y2HZD5-F1
#
_entry.id   AF-A0A7Y2HZD5-F1
#
_cell.length_a   1.000
_cell.length_b   1.000
_cell.length_c   1.000
_cell.angle_alpha   90.00
_cell.angle_beta   90.00
_cell.angle_gamma   90.00
#
_symmetry.space_group_name_H-M   'P 1'
#
loop_
_entity.id
_entity.type
_entity.pdbx_description
1 polymer ?
#
loop_
_entity_poly.entity_id
_entity_poly.type
_entity_poly.pdbx_seq_one_letter_code
_entity_poly.pdbx_strand_id
1 'polypeptide(L)'
;MSTKRHSAFTIIELLVVVSIIALLVGILLPAIGRARDQAKATMSAANLRNLGTAHGSYAAEWADRQFTLVNDGIGEYGDNTAEAFLAYFEQHGGDGMSATHPGPIFGWAHLNADPSEPMVLYGFHTHEDDAEGFGGYSVANASMNLPINFGAIITHFGSFRLGNCRQFGQYVSDKFYDPVFYAPKDRIVVDTIEGGGFDGRNCFNDPGEYCPRPIIPSVGDIPVWTSYVLSPAGMLSPQVLARDDPDDPSSNGFQDPWSLKAGFRSPSFSQCLYPSLKTQVLEHHWLQNTQVDCSPAFSDGTYSGCEPYYFNHAWESSPITLFYDGHVESIGVRNAMRADGRMQAQTGWGLWSRDTPFGEDGYLIDLGYDQAATSFHVLTTDGIRGRDILAD
;
A
#
# COMPACT_ATOMS: atom_id res chain seq x y z
N MET A 1 3.78 76.53 -27.30
CA MET A 1 3.25 75.46 -26.42
C MET A 1 3.16 74.20 -27.24
N SER A 2 4.03 73.20 -26.99
CA SER A 2 3.99 71.92 -27.68
C SER A 2 2.82 71.11 -27.12
N THR A 3 1.76 70.95 -27.91
CA THR A 3 0.60 70.14 -27.55
C THR A 3 1.02 68.67 -27.67
N LYS A 4 1.28 68.03 -26.52
CA LYS A 4 1.47 66.58 -26.47
C LYS A 4 0.21 65.92 -27.02
N ARG A 5 0.30 65.34 -28.22
CA ARG A 5 -0.77 64.51 -28.78
C ARG A 5 -0.94 63.31 -27.85
N HIS A 6 -2.08 63.21 -27.18
CA HIS A 6 -2.46 61.97 -26.51
C HIS A 6 -2.80 60.94 -27.59
N SER A 7 -2.02 59.86 -27.67
CA SER A 7 -2.38 58.70 -28.49
C SER A 7 -3.61 58.04 -27.86
N ALA A 8 -4.75 58.14 -28.53
CA ALA A 8 -5.96 57.42 -28.12
C ALA A 8 -5.81 55.95 -28.52
N PHE A 9 -5.96 55.04 -27.56
CA PHE A 9 -5.91 53.60 -27.78
C PHE A 9 -7.24 53.13 -28.37
N THR A 10 -7.21 52.37 -29.45
CA THR A 10 -8.41 51.89 -30.13
C THR A 10 -8.92 50.58 -29.50
N ILE A 11 -10.22 50.32 -29.60
CA ILE A 11 -10.83 49.06 -29.16
C ILE A 11 -10.21 47.86 -29.90
N ILE A 12 -9.82 48.04 -31.17
CA ILE A 12 -9.20 46.97 -31.97
C ILE A 12 -7.83 46.60 -31.41
N GLU A 13 -6.98 47.58 -31.07
CA GLU A 13 -5.68 47.32 -30.44
C GLU A 13 -5.83 46.56 -29.13
N LEU A 14 -6.83 46.92 -28.31
CA LEU A 14 -7.14 46.20 -27.07
C LEU A 14 -7.58 44.75 -27.36
N LEU A 15 -8.44 44.55 -28.34
CA LEU A 15 -8.99 43.23 -28.68
C LEU A 15 -7.90 42.28 -29.18
N VAL A 16 -6.99 42.76 -30.02
CA VAL A 16 -5.84 41.96 -30.51
C VAL A 16 -4.91 41.56 -29.36
N VAL A 17 -4.66 42.47 -28.42
CA VAL A 17 -3.80 42.16 -27.26
C VAL A 17 -4.44 41.09 -26.37
N VAL A 18 -5.73 41.23 -26.04
CA VAL A 18 -6.42 40.24 -25.23
C VAL A 18 -6.51 38.89 -25.93
N SER A 19 -6.71 38.85 -27.26
CA SER A 19 -6.74 37.60 -28.01
C SER A 19 -5.38 36.88 -28.05
N ILE A 20 -4.27 37.63 -28.17
CA ILE A 20 -2.92 37.07 -28.08
C ILE A 20 -2.65 36.53 -26.67
N ILE A 21 -3.00 37.29 -25.62
CA ILE A 21 -2.84 36.82 -24.22
C ILE A 21 -3.65 35.55 -23.98
N ALA A 22 -4.91 35.51 -24.43
CA ALA A 22 -5.76 34.33 -24.29
C ALA A 22 -5.18 33.10 -25.00
N LEU A 23 -4.62 33.26 -26.21
CA LEU A 23 -3.93 32.20 -26.94
C LEU A 23 -2.69 31.69 -26.17
N LEU A 24 -1.85 32.61 -25.69
CA LEU A 24 -0.63 32.26 -24.95
C LEU A 24 -0.96 31.52 -23.66
N VAL A 25 -1.95 32.00 -22.90
CA VAL A 25 -2.43 31.33 -21.67
C VAL A 25 -3.02 29.96 -22.00
N GLY A 26 -3.78 29.83 -23.10
CA GLY A 26 -4.36 28.57 -23.54
C GLY A 26 -3.33 27.47 -23.82
N ILE A 27 -2.16 27.83 -24.35
CA ILE A 27 -1.06 26.88 -24.58
C ILE A 27 -0.26 26.62 -23.29
N LEU A 28 -0.16 27.62 -22.41
CA LEU A 28 0.65 27.54 -21.19
C LEU A 28 0.00 26.67 -20.10
N LEU A 29 -1.32 26.72 -19.92
CA LEU A 29 -2.02 26.00 -18.85
C LEU A 29 -1.81 24.47 -18.90
N PRO A 30 -1.97 23.77 -20.05
CA PRO A 30 -1.72 22.34 -20.13
C PRO A 30 -0.25 21.96 -19.93
N ALA A 31 0.68 22.85 -20.27
CA ALA A 31 2.11 22.63 -20.06
C ALA A 31 2.48 22.70 -18.58
N ILE A 32 1.92 23.68 -17.85
CA ILE A 32 2.12 23.81 -16.40
C ILE A 32 1.52 22.62 -15.65
N GLY A 33 0.34 22.15 -16.05
CA GLY A 33 -0.29 20.95 -15.47
C GLY A 33 0.63 19.74 -15.56
N ARG A 34 1.09 19.42 -16.77
CA ARG A 34 2.04 18.32 -17.01
C ARG A 34 3.35 18.46 -16.23
N ALA A 35 3.89 19.68 -16.14
CA ALA A 35 5.10 19.94 -15.36
C ALA A 35 4.90 19.66 -13.86
N ARG A 36 3.75 20.08 -13.30
CA ARG A 36 3.40 19.78 -11.89
C ARG A 36 3.21 18.29 -11.66
N ASP A 37 2.54 17.60 -12.58
CA ASP A 37 2.35 16.15 -12.49
C ASP A 37 3.67 15.38 -12.54
N GLN A 38 4.58 15.80 -13.42
CA GLN A 38 5.93 15.22 -13.46
C GLN A 38 6.71 15.50 -12.17
N ALA A 39 6.58 16.70 -11.61
CA ALA A 39 7.22 17.05 -10.34
C ALA A 39 6.71 16.17 -9.20
N LYS A 40 5.39 15.97 -9.09
CA LYS A 40 4.78 15.07 -8.10
C LYS A 40 5.21 13.61 -8.26
N ALA A 41 5.30 13.11 -9.50
CA ALA A 41 5.82 11.77 -9.76
C ALA A 41 7.30 11.64 -9.36
N THR A 42 8.09 12.69 -9.60
CA THR A 42 9.50 12.75 -9.17
C THR A 42 9.64 12.75 -7.64
N MET A 43 8.76 13.48 -6.95
CA MET A 43 8.67 13.46 -5.49
C MET A 43 8.28 12.08 -4.98
N SER A 44 7.29 11.43 -5.61
CA SER A 44 6.90 10.06 -5.25
C SER A 44 8.06 9.07 -5.40
N ALA A 45 8.82 9.18 -6.49
CA ALA A 45 10.01 8.37 -6.69
C ALA A 45 11.10 8.65 -5.63
N ALA A 46 11.22 9.88 -5.13
CA ALA A 46 12.11 10.22 -4.03
C ALA A 46 11.61 9.64 -2.70
N ASN A 47 10.31 9.71 -2.42
CA ASN A 47 9.69 9.08 -1.26
C ASN A 47 9.94 7.57 -1.23
N LEU A 48 9.75 6.88 -2.36
CA LEU A 48 10.04 5.44 -2.46
C LEU A 48 11.51 5.10 -2.25
N ARG A 49 12.46 5.92 -2.73
CA ARG A 49 13.89 5.72 -2.42
C ARG A 49 14.20 5.88 -0.93
N ASN A 50 13.57 6.85 -0.29
CA ASN A 50 13.67 7.09 1.14
C ASN A 50 13.13 5.87 1.92
N LEU A 51 11.93 5.42 1.58
CA LEU A 51 11.32 4.22 2.16
C LEU A 51 12.15 2.96 1.91
N GLY A 52 12.73 2.80 0.72
CA GLY A 52 13.63 1.69 0.39
C GLY A 52 14.90 1.70 1.23
N THR A 53 15.46 2.88 1.53
CA THR A 53 16.63 3.02 2.43
C THR A 53 16.26 2.66 3.88
N ALA A 54 15.09 3.10 4.34
CA ALA A 54 14.56 2.73 5.66
C ALA A 54 14.37 1.22 5.76
N HIS A 55 13.82 0.60 4.71
CA HIS A 55 13.63 -0.83 4.64
C HIS A 55 14.96 -1.59 4.60
N GLY A 56 15.96 -1.13 3.84
CA GLY A 56 17.29 -1.73 3.84
C GLY A 56 17.95 -1.68 5.22
N SER A 57 17.74 -0.59 5.97
CA SER A 57 18.21 -0.46 7.36
C SER A 57 17.51 -1.46 8.29
N TYR A 58 16.18 -1.56 8.16
CA TYR A 58 15.38 -2.57 8.87
C TYR A 58 15.89 -3.98 8.58
N ALA A 59 16.06 -4.33 7.31
CA ALA A 59 16.55 -5.64 6.89
C ALA A 59 17.95 -5.94 7.46
N ALA A 60 18.85 -4.95 7.51
CA ALA A 60 20.19 -5.12 8.08
C ALA A 60 20.17 -5.48 9.58
N GLU A 61 19.24 -4.92 10.34
CA GLU A 61 19.05 -5.26 11.77
C GLU A 61 18.29 -6.58 11.94
N TRP A 62 17.39 -6.88 11.00
CA TRP A 62 16.39 -7.94 11.12
C TRP A 62 16.65 -9.14 10.18
N ALA A 63 17.90 -9.61 10.16
CA ALA A 63 18.34 -10.81 9.46
C ALA A 63 17.97 -10.86 7.96
N ASP A 64 18.14 -9.72 7.28
CA ASP A 64 17.87 -9.49 5.86
C ASP A 64 16.40 -9.64 5.45
N ARG A 65 15.42 -9.48 6.37
CA ARG A 65 14.00 -9.76 6.09
C ARG A 65 13.18 -8.53 5.71
N GLN A 66 12.00 -8.78 5.11
CA GLN A 66 11.02 -7.72 4.91
C GLN A 66 10.45 -7.24 6.26
N PHE A 67 9.94 -6.03 6.26
CA PHE A 67 9.14 -5.55 7.37
C PHE A 67 7.83 -6.34 7.41
N THR A 68 7.46 -6.86 8.58
CA THR A 68 6.19 -7.57 8.79
C THR A 68 5.59 -7.22 10.14
N LEU A 69 4.27 -7.33 10.25
CA LEU A 69 3.54 -7.21 11.53
C LEU A 69 3.05 -8.56 12.03
N VAL A 70 3.55 -9.64 11.43
CA VAL A 70 3.18 -11.01 11.78
C VAL A 70 4.39 -11.72 12.33
N ASN A 71 4.17 -12.46 13.42
CA ASN A 71 5.17 -13.37 13.95
C ASN A 71 5.47 -14.48 12.93
N ASP A 72 6.76 -14.75 12.69
CA ASP A 72 7.20 -15.73 11.68
C ASP A 72 6.61 -17.14 11.87
N GLY A 73 6.44 -17.54 13.13
CA GLY A 73 5.95 -18.86 13.53
C GLY A 73 4.48 -18.85 13.90
N ILE A 74 3.71 -17.81 13.57
CA ILE A 74 2.30 -17.71 13.99
C ILE A 74 1.46 -18.92 13.52
N GLY A 75 1.82 -19.52 12.38
CA GLY A 75 1.18 -20.74 11.86
C GLY A 75 1.46 -22.00 12.70
N GLU A 76 2.35 -21.96 13.69
CA GLU A 76 2.54 -23.05 14.65
C GLU A 76 1.47 -23.08 15.74
N TYR A 77 0.73 -21.99 15.89
CA TYR A 77 -0.20 -21.77 17.00
C TYR A 77 -1.66 -22.00 16.60
N GLY A 78 -1.98 -22.13 15.32
CA GLY A 78 -3.33 -22.44 14.85
C GLY A 78 -3.47 -22.38 13.35
N ASP A 79 -4.61 -22.88 12.86
CA ASP A 79 -4.92 -23.01 11.43
C ASP A 79 -5.70 -21.80 10.89
N ASN A 80 -5.93 -20.79 11.73
CA ASN A 80 -6.54 -19.52 11.34
C ASN A 80 -6.12 -18.40 12.29
N THR A 81 -6.41 -17.17 11.86
CA THR A 81 -6.08 -15.94 12.59
C THR A 81 -6.52 -15.98 14.05
N ALA A 82 -7.76 -16.37 14.33
CA ALA A 82 -8.33 -16.29 15.67
C ALA A 82 -7.69 -17.31 16.62
N GLU A 83 -7.55 -18.56 16.17
CA GLU A 83 -6.93 -19.63 16.94
C GLU A 83 -5.44 -19.37 17.20
N ALA A 84 -4.70 -19.00 16.16
CA ALA A 84 -3.27 -18.77 16.25
C ALA A 84 -2.93 -17.62 17.20
N PHE A 85 -3.72 -16.53 17.15
CA PHE A 85 -3.55 -15.42 18.07
C PHE A 85 -3.76 -15.87 19.53
N LEU A 86 -4.87 -16.57 19.80
CA LEU A 86 -5.22 -17.00 21.15
C LEU A 86 -4.17 -17.96 21.74
N ALA A 87 -3.79 -18.99 20.99
CA ALA A 87 -2.80 -19.96 21.44
C ALA A 87 -1.42 -19.33 21.63
N TYR A 88 -1.02 -18.40 20.75
CA TYR A 88 0.21 -17.64 20.94
C TYR A 88 0.17 -16.84 22.25
N PHE A 89 -0.90 -16.07 22.45
CA PHE A 89 -1.08 -15.21 23.62
C PHE A 89 -1.13 -16.02 24.92
N GLU A 90 -1.82 -17.16 24.95
CA GLU A 90 -1.87 -18.06 26.12
C GLU A 90 -0.48 -18.58 26.50
N GLN A 91 0.35 -18.93 25.51
CA GLN A 91 1.68 -19.50 25.76
C GLN A 91 2.73 -18.44 26.12
N HIS A 92 2.59 -17.23 25.61
CA HIS A 92 3.64 -16.20 25.65
C HIS A 92 3.28 -14.95 26.45
N GLY A 93 2.04 -14.85 26.94
CA GLY A 93 1.50 -13.64 27.55
C GLY A 93 1.43 -12.46 26.57
N GLY A 94 1.13 -11.27 27.08
CA GLY A 94 1.13 -10.04 26.28
C GLY A 94 2.54 -9.64 25.79
N ASP A 95 3.59 -10.08 26.47
CA ASP A 95 4.97 -9.64 26.24
C ASP A 95 5.72 -10.48 25.21
N GLY A 96 5.38 -11.76 25.05
CA GLY A 96 6.16 -12.64 24.18
C GLY A 96 5.93 -12.44 22.68
N MET A 97 5.00 -11.56 22.25
CA MET A 97 4.91 -11.08 20.86
C MET A 97 5.95 -10.00 20.53
N SER A 98 6.57 -9.37 21.54
CA SER A 98 7.66 -8.38 21.36
C SER A 98 9.05 -9.02 21.17
N ALA A 99 9.20 -10.29 21.56
CA ALA A 99 10.51 -10.97 21.64
C ALA A 99 11.04 -11.49 20.29
N THR A 100 10.18 -11.57 19.28
CA THR A 100 10.51 -12.20 17.97
C THR A 100 10.29 -11.28 16.78
N HIS A 101 9.76 -10.07 16.95
CA HIS A 101 9.72 -9.00 15.94
C HIS A 101 9.34 -7.73 16.71
N PRO A 102 9.97 -6.56 16.49
CA PRO A 102 9.62 -5.36 17.22
C PRO A 102 8.21 -4.96 16.81
N GLY A 103 7.22 -5.34 17.60
CA GLY A 103 5.82 -5.08 17.33
C GLY A 103 5.51 -3.61 17.62
N PRO A 104 5.03 -2.85 16.63
CA PRO A 104 4.50 -1.52 16.90
C PRO A 104 3.06 -1.67 17.40
N ILE A 105 2.70 -0.87 18.40
CA ILE A 105 1.30 -0.61 18.78
C ILE A 105 0.76 0.45 17.82
N PHE A 106 -0.34 0.13 17.12
CA PHE A 106 -1.03 0.99 16.16
C PHE A 106 -2.51 1.21 16.53
N GLY A 107 -2.85 1.25 17.82
CA GLY A 107 -4.19 1.66 18.28
C GLY A 107 -5.17 0.52 18.57
N TRP A 108 -6.46 0.84 18.66
CA TRP A 108 -7.56 -0.06 19.05
C TRP A 108 -8.80 0.14 18.14
N ALA A 109 -9.62 -0.89 17.95
CA ALA A 109 -10.91 -0.82 17.23
C ALA A 109 -12.01 -1.53 18.01
N HIS A 110 -13.21 -1.55 17.44
CA HIS A 110 -14.24 -2.54 17.75
C HIS A 110 -14.41 -3.43 16.50
N LEU A 111 -14.74 -4.72 16.67
CA LEU A 111 -14.91 -5.68 15.56
C LEU A 111 -15.91 -5.22 14.50
N ASN A 112 -16.84 -4.37 14.90
CA ASN A 112 -17.75 -3.62 14.05
C ASN A 112 -17.84 -2.20 14.61
N ALA A 113 -18.37 -1.24 13.85
CA ALA A 113 -18.55 0.17 14.23
C ALA A 113 -19.38 0.44 15.53
N ASP A 114 -19.70 -0.59 16.30
CA ASP A 114 -20.48 -0.55 17.53
C ASP A 114 -19.56 -0.39 18.76
N PRO A 115 -19.62 0.75 19.46
CA PRO A 115 -18.81 1.00 20.65
C PRO A 115 -19.22 0.18 21.89
N SER A 116 -20.30 -0.61 21.81
CA SER A 116 -20.73 -1.54 22.87
C SER A 116 -20.13 -2.94 22.73
N GLU A 117 -19.50 -3.24 21.59
CA GLU A 117 -18.78 -4.49 21.33
C GLU A 117 -17.38 -4.46 21.94
N PRO A 118 -16.71 -5.60 22.14
CA PRO A 118 -15.43 -5.64 22.82
C PRO A 118 -14.30 -5.09 21.89
N MET A 119 -13.35 -4.35 22.47
CA MET A 119 -12.31 -3.58 21.76
C MET A 119 -11.15 -4.44 21.25
N VAL A 120 -10.85 -4.41 19.96
CA VAL A 120 -9.75 -5.09 19.28
C VAL A 120 -8.46 -4.27 19.31
N LEU A 121 -7.36 -4.75 19.90
CA LEU A 121 -6.06 -4.06 19.87
C LEU A 121 -5.32 -4.33 18.55
N TYR A 122 -4.87 -3.27 17.86
CA TYR A 122 -4.05 -3.33 16.64
C TYR A 122 -2.60 -3.07 17.03
N GLY A 123 -1.90 -4.09 17.49
CA GLY A 123 -0.46 -4.05 17.74
C GLY A 123 -0.04 -4.74 19.02
N PHE A 124 1.25 -5.03 19.11
CA PHE A 124 1.79 -5.91 20.15
C PHE A 124 2.28 -5.09 21.35
N HIS A 125 1.88 -5.52 22.54
CA HIS A 125 2.29 -4.93 23.81
C HIS A 125 3.82 -4.89 23.96
N THR A 126 4.31 -3.80 24.54
CA THR A 126 5.67 -3.68 25.08
C THR A 126 5.60 -3.50 26.59
N HIS A 127 5.83 -4.60 27.32
CA HIS A 127 6.28 -4.79 28.71
C HIS A 127 5.74 -3.96 29.89
N GLU A 128 5.44 -4.76 30.93
CA GLU A 128 5.35 -4.59 32.40
C GLU A 128 5.27 -3.20 33.05
N ASP A 129 4.38 -3.18 34.06
CA ASP A 129 4.20 -2.18 35.11
C ASP A 129 3.60 -0.85 34.65
N ASP A 130 2.28 -0.85 34.44
CA ASP A 130 1.39 0.07 35.16
C ASP A 130 -0.07 -0.36 35.02
N ALA A 131 -0.54 -1.06 36.05
CA ALA A 131 -1.96 -1.19 36.32
C ALA A 131 -2.46 0.16 36.83
N GLU A 132 -3.10 0.95 35.96
CA GLU A 132 -4.30 1.72 36.29
C GLU A 132 -4.86 2.38 35.03
N GLY A 133 -5.87 1.73 34.44
CA GLY A 133 -6.91 2.47 33.73
C GLY A 133 -7.21 2.13 32.28
N PHE A 134 -7.17 0.88 31.82
CA PHE A 134 -7.90 0.49 30.58
C PHE A 134 -8.51 -0.91 30.70
N GLY A 135 -9.80 -1.01 30.36
CA GLY A 135 -10.72 -2.05 30.81
C GLY A 135 -10.37 -3.49 30.43
N GLY A 136 -10.56 -4.37 31.43
CA GLY A 136 -10.87 -5.80 31.37
C GLY A 136 -10.50 -6.60 30.12
N TYR A 137 -9.52 -7.48 30.30
CA TYR A 137 -9.21 -8.61 29.42
C TYR A 137 -10.46 -9.39 28.98
N SER A 138 -10.69 -9.43 27.67
CA SER A 138 -11.54 -10.43 27.02
C SER A 138 -10.78 -10.95 25.80
N VAL A 139 -10.72 -12.27 25.64
CA VAL A 139 -10.09 -13.00 24.53
C VAL A 139 -10.73 -12.75 23.14
N ALA A 140 -11.73 -11.88 23.04
CA ALA A 140 -12.45 -11.56 21.80
C ALA A 140 -11.85 -10.41 20.97
N ASN A 141 -10.66 -9.92 21.33
CA ASN A 141 -10.27 -8.51 21.16
C ASN A 141 -8.87 -8.27 20.58
N ALA A 142 -8.49 -9.05 19.58
CA ALA A 142 -7.21 -8.82 18.90
C ALA A 142 -7.31 -8.93 17.38
N SER A 143 -6.62 -8.02 16.70
CA SER A 143 -6.50 -8.01 15.24
C SER A 143 -5.05 -8.31 14.89
N MET A 144 -4.87 -9.32 14.03
CA MET A 144 -3.59 -9.59 13.40
C MET A 144 -3.57 -9.00 12.00
N ASN A 145 -2.54 -8.24 11.69
CA ASN A 145 -2.35 -7.63 10.38
C ASN A 145 -1.54 -8.58 9.48
N LEU A 146 -2.23 -9.39 8.67
CA LEU A 146 -1.62 -10.35 7.74
C LEU A 146 -1.20 -9.71 6.41
N PRO A 147 -0.08 -10.14 5.78
CA PRO A 147 0.40 -9.58 4.51
C PRO A 147 -0.70 -9.51 3.46
N ILE A 148 -1.55 -10.54 3.39
CA ILE A 148 -2.75 -10.57 2.57
C ILE A 148 -3.69 -11.60 3.21
N ASN A 149 -5.00 -11.35 3.18
CA ASN A 149 -6.00 -12.32 3.60
C ASN A 149 -6.62 -12.96 2.36
N PHE A 150 -6.41 -14.26 2.19
CA PHE A 150 -6.98 -15.04 1.09
C PHE A 150 -8.40 -15.55 1.37
N GLY A 151 -8.88 -15.55 2.62
CA GLY A 151 -10.14 -16.17 3.03
C GLY A 151 -11.36 -15.23 3.10
N ALA A 152 -11.17 -13.92 2.89
CA ALA A 152 -12.26 -12.95 2.88
C ALA A 152 -11.91 -11.74 2.01
N ILE A 153 -12.88 -11.27 1.22
CA ILE A 153 -12.82 -9.98 0.53
C ILE A 153 -13.04 -8.90 1.60
N ILE A 154 -11.99 -8.53 2.33
CA ILE A 154 -12.10 -7.45 3.31
C ILE A 154 -11.96 -6.12 2.56
N THR A 155 -12.91 -5.24 2.79
CA THR A 155 -12.96 -3.84 2.32
C THR A 155 -11.82 -2.96 2.85
N HIS A 156 -10.90 -3.50 3.67
CA HIS A 156 -9.87 -2.74 4.40
C HIS A 156 -8.56 -3.54 4.54
N PHE A 157 -7.96 -3.87 3.39
CA PHE A 157 -6.63 -4.48 3.30
C PHE A 157 -5.53 -3.60 3.94
N GLY A 158 -4.69 -4.17 4.81
CA GLY A 158 -3.91 -3.35 5.76
C GLY A 158 -2.45 -3.72 6.05
N SER A 159 -1.99 -4.98 6.04
CA SER A 159 -0.61 -5.24 6.50
C SER A 159 0.47 -5.15 5.44
N PHE A 160 0.14 -5.38 4.17
CA PHE A 160 1.06 -5.05 3.10
C PHE A 160 1.09 -3.56 2.79
N ARG A 161 0.21 -2.74 3.37
CA ARG A 161 0.45 -1.30 3.36
C ARG A 161 1.58 -1.00 4.33
N LEU A 162 2.46 -0.08 3.95
CA LEU A 162 3.55 0.31 4.85
C LEU A 162 2.93 0.86 6.15
N GLY A 163 3.35 0.35 7.29
CA GLY A 163 2.94 0.95 8.55
C GLY A 163 3.72 2.25 8.77
N ASN A 164 3.05 3.27 9.31
CA ASN A 164 3.66 4.49 9.82
C ASN A 164 4.32 4.19 11.19
N CYS A 165 5.30 3.28 11.24
CA CYS A 165 5.80 2.69 12.48
C CYS A 165 7.05 3.40 13.00
N ARG A 166 7.24 3.37 14.32
CA ARG A 166 8.45 3.83 15.02
C ARG A 166 9.77 3.28 14.45
N GLN A 167 9.76 2.05 13.93
CA GLN A 167 10.90 1.35 13.34
C GLN A 167 11.30 1.97 11.98
N PHE A 168 10.33 2.46 11.19
CA PHE A 168 10.59 3.36 10.06
C PHE A 168 10.85 4.81 10.52
N GLY A 169 10.34 5.16 11.71
CA GLY A 169 10.47 6.43 12.40
C GLY A 169 11.91 6.95 12.53
N GLN A 170 12.88 6.08 12.84
CA GLN A 170 14.29 6.47 12.95
C GLN A 170 14.82 7.12 11.65
N TYR A 171 14.27 6.74 10.50
CA TYR A 171 14.63 7.31 9.20
C TYR A 171 13.89 8.61 8.87
N VAL A 172 12.73 8.87 9.49
CA VAL A 172 11.96 10.13 9.35
C VAL A 172 12.15 11.08 10.53
N SER A 173 13.26 10.96 11.29
CA SER A 173 13.55 11.78 12.49
C SER A 173 12.61 11.52 13.66
N ASP A 174 12.38 10.25 13.97
CA ASP A 174 11.51 9.74 15.04
C ASP A 174 10.04 10.18 14.93
N LYS A 175 9.62 10.55 13.72
CA LYS A 175 8.23 10.88 13.45
C LYS A 175 7.41 9.63 13.22
N PHE A 176 6.23 9.58 13.82
CA PHE A 176 5.29 8.49 13.57
C PHE A 176 4.51 8.75 12.27
N TYR A 177 4.10 9.99 12.01
CA TYR A 177 3.50 10.45 10.76
C TYR A 177 4.46 11.33 9.95
N ASP A 178 4.61 11.06 8.66
CA ASP A 178 5.35 11.93 7.74
C ASP A 178 4.78 11.89 6.30
N PRO A 179 4.78 13.01 5.56
CA PRO A 179 4.30 13.04 4.17
C PRO A 179 5.01 12.05 3.23
N VAL A 180 6.21 11.55 3.57
CA VAL A 180 6.94 10.55 2.78
C VAL A 180 6.16 9.25 2.57
N PHE A 181 5.23 8.91 3.46
CA PHE A 181 4.41 7.70 3.38
C PHE A 181 3.26 7.80 2.37
N TYR A 182 3.01 8.99 1.83
CA TYR A 182 1.89 9.25 0.94
C TYR A 182 2.38 9.77 -0.41
N ALA A 183 1.71 9.33 -1.48
CA ALA A 183 2.05 9.76 -2.81
C ALA A 183 1.51 11.19 -3.03
N PRO A 184 2.30 12.16 -3.49
CA PRO A 184 1.84 13.55 -3.65
C PRO A 184 0.70 13.75 -4.67
N LYS A 185 0.39 12.72 -5.45
CA LYS A 185 -0.74 12.69 -6.39
C LYS A 185 -2.00 12.07 -5.79
N ASP A 186 -1.90 11.39 -4.66
CA ASP A 186 -3.02 10.78 -3.98
C ASP A 186 -3.80 11.83 -3.19
N ARG A 187 -4.57 12.64 -3.92
CA ARG A 187 -5.27 13.78 -3.33
C ARG A 187 -6.31 13.34 -2.33
N ILE A 188 -6.99 12.23 -2.58
CA ILE A 188 -8.03 11.72 -1.68
C ILE A 188 -7.44 11.38 -0.31
N VAL A 189 -6.33 10.63 -0.28
CA VAL A 189 -5.67 10.26 0.96
C VAL A 189 -5.03 11.48 1.63
N VAL A 190 -4.27 12.29 0.89
CA VAL A 190 -3.58 13.47 1.41
C VAL A 190 -4.56 14.52 1.94
N ASP A 191 -5.63 14.84 1.20
CA ASP A 191 -6.65 15.81 1.63
C ASP A 191 -7.36 15.31 2.89
N THR A 192 -7.56 13.99 3.03
CA THR A 192 -8.14 13.42 4.25
C THR A 192 -7.22 13.58 5.46
N ILE A 193 -5.90 13.47 5.27
CA ILE A 193 -4.89 13.63 6.34
C ILE A 193 -4.67 15.10 6.70
N GLU A 194 -4.57 15.97 5.70
CA GLU A 194 -4.29 17.40 5.88
C GLU A 194 -5.52 18.21 6.28
N GLY A 195 -6.71 17.78 5.81
CA GLY A 195 -7.99 18.45 5.99
C GLY A 195 -8.61 18.29 7.38
N GLY A 196 -7.93 17.61 8.30
CA GLY A 196 -8.38 17.47 9.67
C GLY A 196 -8.82 16.06 10.07
N GLY A 197 -8.72 15.04 9.21
CA GLY A 197 -9.40 13.76 9.46
C GLY A 197 -10.89 13.95 9.80
N PHE A 198 -11.49 13.03 10.57
CA PHE A 198 -12.87 13.18 11.07
C PHE A 198 -13.01 14.13 12.27
N ASP A 199 -11.92 14.65 12.84
CA ASP A 199 -11.93 15.44 14.09
C ASP A 199 -11.45 16.91 13.96
N GLY A 200 -11.04 17.33 12.75
CA GLY A 200 -10.57 18.66 12.43
C GLY A 200 -9.06 18.92 12.65
N ARG A 201 -8.23 17.90 12.93
CA ARG A 201 -6.77 18.04 13.14
C ARG A 201 -5.91 17.44 12.01
N ASN A 202 -4.92 18.20 11.55
CA ASN A 202 -3.97 17.74 10.53
C ASN A 202 -2.91 16.81 11.15
N CYS A 203 -2.77 15.59 10.62
CA CYS A 203 -1.87 14.57 11.20
C CYS A 203 -0.36 14.87 10.98
N PHE A 204 0.02 15.94 10.27
CA PHE A 204 1.42 16.36 10.06
C PHE A 204 1.89 17.50 10.97
N ASN A 205 0.98 18.08 11.79
CA ASN A 205 1.32 19.23 12.62
C ASN A 205 2.15 18.88 13.85
N ASP A 206 1.91 17.72 14.47
CA ASP A 206 2.74 17.18 15.55
C ASP A 206 3.25 15.80 15.15
N PRO A 207 4.55 15.68 14.78
CA PRO A 207 5.11 14.42 14.33
C PRO A 207 5.20 13.32 15.41
N GLY A 208 5.09 13.71 16.69
CA GLY A 208 5.11 12.80 17.84
C GLY A 208 3.71 12.43 18.35
N GLU A 209 2.65 13.09 17.89
CA GLU A 209 1.28 12.80 18.28
C GLU A 209 0.69 11.71 17.37
N TYR A 210 0.11 10.67 17.98
CA TYR A 210 -0.68 9.68 17.27
C TYR A 210 -1.95 10.36 16.74
N CYS A 211 -2.26 10.28 15.44
CA CYS A 211 -3.44 10.97 14.90
C CYS A 211 -4.71 10.40 15.56
N PRO A 212 -5.42 11.18 16.40
CA PRO A 212 -6.48 10.64 17.24
C PRO A 212 -7.80 10.55 16.46
N ARG A 213 -8.29 9.32 16.26
CA ARG A 213 -9.60 8.88 15.74
C ARG A 213 -9.68 8.59 14.22
N PRO A 214 -10.48 7.57 13.83
CA PRO A 214 -10.39 6.89 12.52
C PRO A 214 -11.10 7.60 11.38
N ILE A 215 -10.71 7.23 10.17
CA ILE A 215 -11.45 7.47 8.93
C ILE A 215 -12.25 6.25 8.47
N ILE A 216 -12.02 5.08 9.07
CA ILE A 216 -12.66 3.81 8.71
C ILE A 216 -13.69 3.43 9.79
N PRO A 217 -15.00 3.66 9.57
CA PRO A 217 -16.00 3.52 10.61
C PRO A 217 -16.15 2.09 11.14
N SER A 218 -15.78 1.07 10.37
CA SER A 218 -16.09 -0.34 10.66
C SER A 218 -14.91 -1.22 11.10
N VAL A 219 -13.66 -0.72 11.06
CA VAL A 219 -12.44 -1.52 11.35
C VAL A 219 -11.52 -0.83 12.39
N GLY A 220 -12.04 0.25 13.00
CA GLY A 220 -11.47 1.12 14.03
C GLY A 220 -10.16 1.85 13.73
N ASP A 221 -9.38 2.16 14.77
CA ASP A 221 -8.48 3.34 14.84
C ASP A 221 -7.17 3.15 14.07
N ILE A 222 -7.27 2.80 12.79
CA ILE A 222 -6.18 2.86 11.84
C ILE A 222 -6.12 4.28 11.27
N PRO A 223 -5.10 5.07 11.65
CA PRO A 223 -4.81 6.34 11.01
C PRO A 223 -4.46 6.08 9.53
N VAL A 224 -5.06 6.86 8.65
CA VAL A 224 -5.06 6.76 7.19
C VAL A 224 -3.92 5.95 6.57
N TRP A 225 -4.30 4.90 5.84
CA TRP A 225 -3.39 4.02 5.13
C TRP A 225 -2.45 4.76 4.17
N THR A 226 -1.20 4.33 4.15
CA THR A 226 -0.19 4.82 3.21
C THR A 226 -0.62 4.57 1.77
N SER A 227 -0.27 5.50 0.88
CA SER A 227 -0.46 5.32 -0.57
C SER A 227 0.49 4.26 -1.15
N TYR A 228 1.59 3.99 -0.43
CA TYR A 228 2.61 3.02 -0.81
C TYR A 228 2.42 1.68 -0.10
N VAL A 229 2.54 0.60 -0.84
CA VAL A 229 2.27 -0.75 -0.33
C VAL A 229 3.40 -1.71 -0.71
N LEU A 230 3.84 -2.51 0.25
CA LEU A 230 4.74 -3.65 0.11
C LEU A 230 4.08 -4.75 -0.73
N SER A 231 4.90 -5.55 -1.41
CA SER A 231 4.42 -6.73 -2.14
C SER A 231 4.08 -7.86 -1.16
N PRO A 232 2.80 -8.27 -1.01
CA PRO A 232 2.43 -9.41 -0.16
C PRO A 232 3.12 -10.70 -0.58
N ALA A 233 3.26 -10.92 -1.89
CA ALA A 233 4.00 -12.04 -2.45
C ALA A 233 5.49 -12.06 -2.04
N GLY A 234 6.05 -10.91 -1.68
CA GLY A 234 7.39 -10.78 -1.11
C GLY A 234 7.45 -10.91 0.41
N MET A 235 6.30 -10.85 1.10
CA MET A 235 6.22 -10.88 2.57
C MET A 235 5.88 -12.26 3.12
N LEU A 236 5.30 -13.14 2.30
CA LEU A 236 4.98 -14.52 2.67
C LEU A 236 6.16 -15.45 2.38
N SER A 237 6.16 -16.62 3.03
CA SER A 237 7.09 -17.69 2.70
C SER A 237 7.03 -18.00 1.20
N PRO A 238 8.17 -18.24 0.53
CA PRO A 238 8.18 -18.55 -0.90
C PRO A 238 7.32 -19.76 -1.27
N GLN A 239 7.02 -20.64 -0.31
CA GLN A 239 6.17 -21.82 -0.50
C GLN A 239 4.68 -21.48 -0.73
N VAL A 240 4.22 -20.32 -0.26
CA VAL A 240 2.79 -19.95 -0.34
C VAL A 240 2.33 -19.73 -1.78
N LEU A 241 3.21 -19.19 -2.62
CA LEU A 241 2.95 -18.94 -4.04
C LEU A 241 3.90 -19.75 -4.93
N ALA A 242 4.58 -20.77 -4.38
CA ALA A 242 5.47 -21.62 -5.14
C ALA A 242 4.65 -22.54 -6.06
N ARG A 243 5.10 -22.66 -7.30
CA ARG A 243 4.62 -23.73 -8.18
C ARG A 243 4.91 -25.10 -7.54
N ASP A 244 3.91 -25.98 -7.42
CA ASP A 244 4.13 -27.32 -6.84
C ASP A 244 4.90 -28.22 -7.82
N ASP A 245 4.70 -28.02 -9.12
CA ASP A 245 5.48 -28.65 -10.18
C ASP A 245 5.90 -27.59 -11.22
N PRO A 246 7.22 -27.32 -11.37
CA PRO A 246 7.71 -26.37 -12.35
C PRO A 246 7.49 -26.81 -13.81
N ASP A 247 7.06 -28.06 -14.05
CA ASP A 247 6.79 -28.64 -15.37
C ASP A 247 5.29 -28.88 -15.65
N ASP A 248 4.39 -28.71 -14.66
CA ASP A 248 2.93 -28.86 -14.82
C ASP A 248 2.19 -27.50 -14.70
N PRO A 249 1.65 -26.94 -15.80
CA PRO A 249 0.90 -25.69 -15.78
C PRO A 249 -0.48 -25.78 -15.11
N SER A 250 -0.92 -26.98 -14.68
CA SER A 250 -2.14 -27.20 -13.91
C SER A 250 -1.91 -27.43 -12.41
N SER A 251 -0.65 -27.37 -11.98
CA SER A 251 -0.26 -27.45 -10.57
C SER A 251 -0.80 -26.24 -9.81
N ASN A 252 -1.65 -26.50 -8.82
CA ASN A 252 -2.29 -25.52 -7.94
C ASN A 252 -1.29 -24.84 -6.98
N GLY A 253 -0.24 -24.19 -7.49
CA GLY A 253 0.91 -23.60 -6.78
C GLY A 253 0.61 -22.48 -5.77
N PHE A 254 -0.60 -22.44 -5.22
CA PHE A 254 -0.95 -21.75 -4.02
C PHE A 254 -1.10 -22.75 -2.86
N GLN A 255 -0.40 -22.49 -1.76
CA GLN A 255 -0.60 -23.19 -0.50
C GLN A 255 -1.12 -22.19 0.53
N ASP A 256 -2.21 -22.53 1.22
CA ASP A 256 -2.73 -21.67 2.28
C ASP A 256 -1.63 -21.38 3.30
N PRO A 257 -1.26 -20.11 3.57
CA PRO A 257 -0.20 -19.79 4.52
C PRO A 257 -0.48 -20.35 5.92
N TRP A 258 -1.75 -20.57 6.30
CA TRP A 258 -2.10 -21.21 7.58
C TRP A 258 -1.78 -22.71 7.62
N SER A 259 -1.77 -23.38 6.47
CA SER A 259 -1.37 -24.80 6.39
C SER A 259 0.15 -25.01 6.55
N LEU A 260 0.93 -23.93 6.50
CA LEU A 260 2.38 -23.93 6.61
C LEU A 260 2.82 -23.33 7.96
N LYS A 261 3.57 -24.11 8.74
CA LYS A 261 4.13 -23.63 10.03
C LYS A 261 4.91 -22.31 9.89
N ALA A 262 5.61 -22.14 8.77
CA ALA A 262 6.38 -20.94 8.45
C ALA A 262 5.73 -20.13 7.31
N GLY A 263 4.43 -20.28 7.04
CA GLY A 263 3.76 -19.60 5.92
C GLY A 263 3.85 -18.08 5.97
N PHE A 264 3.82 -17.51 7.19
CA PHE A 264 3.95 -16.07 7.45
C PHE A 264 5.38 -15.60 7.71
N ARG A 265 6.36 -16.50 7.64
CA ARG A 265 7.76 -16.14 7.83
C ARG A 265 8.24 -15.30 6.65
N SER A 266 8.57 -14.06 6.93
CA SER A 266 9.08 -13.15 5.90
C SER A 266 10.41 -13.68 5.33
N PRO A 267 10.54 -13.80 3.99
CA PRO A 267 11.77 -14.24 3.36
C PRO A 267 12.84 -13.14 3.42
N SER A 268 14.09 -13.56 3.27
CA SER A 268 15.20 -12.61 3.17
C SER A 268 15.29 -11.98 1.78
N PHE A 269 15.76 -10.74 1.68
CA PHE A 269 15.97 -10.04 0.40
C PHE A 269 16.88 -10.84 -0.53
N SER A 270 17.91 -11.49 0.04
CA SER A 270 18.81 -12.41 -0.67
C SER A 270 18.11 -13.59 -1.37
N GLN A 271 16.86 -13.92 -1.05
CA GLN A 271 16.10 -14.94 -1.78
C GLN A 271 15.47 -14.43 -3.07
N CYS A 272 15.47 -13.12 -3.32
CA CYS A 272 14.94 -12.56 -4.56
C CYS A 272 15.86 -12.92 -5.74
N LEU A 273 15.33 -13.70 -6.69
CA LEU A 273 16.10 -14.17 -7.86
C LEU A 273 16.16 -13.12 -8.97
N TYR A 274 15.18 -12.22 -9.02
CA TYR A 274 15.04 -11.21 -10.06
C TYR A 274 14.86 -9.83 -9.43
N PRO A 275 15.87 -9.31 -8.70
CA PRO A 275 15.69 -8.11 -7.88
C PRO A 275 15.34 -6.86 -8.70
N SER A 276 15.77 -6.78 -9.96
CA SER A 276 15.41 -5.69 -10.88
C SER A 276 14.07 -5.88 -11.61
N LEU A 277 13.38 -7.01 -11.41
CA LEU A 277 12.09 -7.33 -12.06
C LEU A 277 11.00 -7.69 -11.05
N LYS A 278 11.34 -7.77 -9.76
CA LYS A 278 10.40 -7.99 -8.66
C LYS A 278 10.13 -6.66 -7.96
N THR A 279 8.87 -6.29 -7.94
CA THR A 279 8.40 -5.10 -7.24
C THR A 279 8.41 -5.35 -5.74
N GLN A 280 8.92 -4.38 -4.98
CA GLN A 280 9.00 -4.41 -3.53
C GLN A 280 7.92 -3.52 -2.92
N VAL A 281 7.85 -2.25 -3.33
CA VAL A 281 6.86 -1.27 -2.87
C VAL A 281 6.31 -0.52 -4.08
N LEU A 282 5.00 -0.25 -4.16
CA LEU A 282 4.45 0.61 -5.22
C LEU A 282 3.34 1.54 -4.75
N GLU A 283 3.02 2.53 -5.57
CA GLU A 283 1.79 3.33 -5.46
C GLU A 283 0.56 2.45 -5.68
N HIS A 284 -0.22 2.20 -4.64
CA HIS A 284 -1.37 1.28 -4.73
C HIS A 284 -2.54 1.85 -5.52
N HIS A 285 -2.71 3.17 -5.52
CA HIS A 285 -3.79 3.82 -6.25
C HIS A 285 -3.38 4.10 -7.70
N TRP A 286 -4.35 4.10 -8.61
CA TRP A 286 -4.16 4.64 -9.95
C TRP A 286 -4.03 6.15 -9.81
N LEU A 287 -2.80 6.67 -9.83
CA LEU A 287 -2.54 8.11 -9.64
C LEU A 287 -2.20 8.85 -10.93
N GLN A 288 -1.97 8.10 -12.00
CA GLN A 288 -1.45 8.61 -13.28
C GLN A 288 -2.49 8.40 -14.37
N ASN A 289 -3.00 9.47 -14.99
CA ASN A 289 -4.02 9.40 -16.04
C ASN A 289 -5.42 9.01 -15.54
N THR A 290 -5.74 9.23 -14.26
CA THR A 290 -7.11 9.07 -13.76
C THR A 290 -8.06 10.07 -14.43
N GLN A 291 -9.29 9.62 -14.70
CA GLN A 291 -10.35 10.50 -15.22
C GLN A 291 -11.12 11.20 -14.11
N VAL A 292 -11.35 10.49 -13.00
CA VAL A 292 -12.04 10.99 -11.79
C VAL A 292 -11.31 10.46 -10.56
N ASP A 293 -11.38 11.20 -9.46
CA ASP A 293 -10.61 10.88 -8.25
C ASP A 293 -11.21 9.70 -7.45
N CYS A 294 -12.53 9.49 -7.53
CA CYS A 294 -13.24 8.42 -6.82
C CYS A 294 -13.79 7.38 -7.81
N SER A 295 -13.56 6.11 -7.52
CA SER A 295 -14.11 4.99 -8.28
C SER A 295 -15.59 4.76 -7.94
N PRO A 296 -16.49 4.69 -8.94
CA PRO A 296 -17.89 4.34 -8.73
C PRO A 296 -18.09 2.84 -8.49
N ALA A 297 -17.04 2.01 -8.63
CA ALA A 297 -17.12 0.57 -8.41
C ALA A 297 -17.26 0.21 -6.92
N PHE A 298 -16.88 1.14 -6.03
CA PHE A 298 -17.03 0.99 -4.59
C PHE A 298 -18.33 1.65 -4.13
N SER A 299 -19.21 0.88 -3.49
CA SER A 299 -20.54 1.35 -3.06
C SER A 299 -20.48 2.38 -1.92
N ASP A 300 -19.46 2.29 -1.06
CA ASP A 300 -19.14 3.24 0.01
C ASP A 300 -17.61 3.29 0.14
N GLY A 301 -16.98 4.41 -0.22
CA GLY A 301 -15.52 4.51 -0.22
C GLY A 301 -14.89 4.77 1.15
N THR A 302 -13.67 4.28 1.35
CA THR A 302 -12.97 4.32 2.65
C THR A 302 -12.68 5.75 3.11
N TYR A 303 -12.42 6.68 2.20
CA TYR A 303 -12.01 8.05 2.52
C TYR A 303 -13.19 9.00 2.41
N SER A 304 -14.04 9.03 3.44
CA SER A 304 -15.24 9.87 3.49
C SER A 304 -16.23 9.62 2.34
N GLY A 305 -16.43 8.35 1.97
CA GLY A 305 -17.31 7.96 0.86
C GLY A 305 -16.64 7.97 -0.51
N CYS A 306 -15.33 8.28 -0.59
CA CYS A 306 -14.54 8.18 -1.80
C CYS A 306 -13.47 7.09 -1.68
N GLU A 307 -13.47 6.12 -2.60
CA GLU A 307 -12.37 5.15 -2.75
C GLU A 307 -11.67 5.43 -4.08
N PRO A 308 -10.34 5.66 -4.10
CA PRO A 308 -9.60 5.77 -5.34
C PRO A 308 -9.63 4.45 -6.14
N TYR A 309 -9.39 4.54 -7.45
CA TYR A 309 -9.08 3.34 -8.23
C TYR A 309 -7.75 2.74 -7.78
N TYR A 310 -7.63 1.42 -7.81
CA TYR A 310 -6.36 0.74 -7.54
C TYR A 310 -5.52 0.61 -8.81
N PHE A 311 -4.22 0.40 -8.63
CA PHE A 311 -3.24 0.45 -9.69
C PHE A 311 -3.59 -0.54 -10.81
N ASN A 312 -4.19 -1.69 -10.51
CA ASN A 312 -4.55 -2.73 -11.46
C ASN A 312 -5.97 -2.61 -12.05
N HIS A 313 -6.72 -1.55 -11.70
CA HIS A 313 -8.08 -1.36 -12.22
C HIS A 313 -8.11 -0.63 -13.57
N ALA A 314 -6.98 -0.14 -14.09
CA ALA A 314 -6.93 0.55 -15.37
C ALA A 314 -5.68 0.23 -16.19
N TRP A 315 -5.87 0.05 -17.48
CA TRP A 315 -4.84 -0.33 -18.45
C TRP A 315 -3.79 0.78 -18.66
N GLU A 316 -4.20 2.03 -18.45
CA GLU A 316 -3.33 3.22 -18.52
C GLU A 316 -2.69 3.59 -17.18
N SER A 317 -2.95 2.82 -16.13
CA SER A 317 -2.30 2.98 -14.84
C SER A 317 -0.81 2.69 -14.92
N SER A 318 -0.03 3.50 -14.22
CA SER A 318 1.43 3.46 -14.23
C SER A 318 2.01 3.81 -12.85
N PRO A 319 1.79 2.97 -11.83
CA PRO A 319 2.30 3.22 -10.47
C PRO A 319 3.82 3.43 -10.45
N ILE A 320 4.28 4.40 -9.67
CA ILE A 320 5.70 4.50 -9.30
C ILE A 320 6.02 3.35 -8.35
N THR A 321 7.11 2.65 -8.62
CA THR A 321 7.43 1.35 -8.02
C THR A 321 8.90 1.29 -7.64
N LEU A 322 9.18 0.85 -6.42
CA LEU A 322 10.49 0.44 -5.91
C LEU A 322 10.69 -1.05 -6.14
N PHE A 323 11.88 -1.42 -6.59
CA PHE A 323 12.31 -2.79 -6.83
C PHE A 323 13.29 -3.27 -5.76
N TYR A 324 13.47 -4.59 -5.67
CA TYR A 324 14.33 -5.24 -4.67
C TYR A 324 15.84 -4.93 -4.82
N ASP A 325 16.29 -4.47 -5.98
CA ASP A 325 17.65 -3.93 -6.17
C ASP A 325 17.80 -2.44 -5.77
N GLY A 326 16.70 -1.82 -5.32
CA GLY A 326 16.63 -0.44 -4.87
C GLY A 326 16.36 0.60 -5.96
N HIS A 327 16.23 0.22 -7.23
CA HIS A 327 15.84 1.17 -8.26
C HIS A 327 14.35 1.51 -8.18
N VAL A 328 13.99 2.70 -8.68
CA VAL A 328 12.60 3.17 -8.71
C VAL A 328 12.24 3.57 -10.12
N GLU A 329 11.14 3.02 -10.64
CA GLU A 329 10.62 3.34 -11.96
C GLU A 329 9.08 3.31 -12.00
N SER A 330 8.51 3.80 -13.10
CA SER A 330 7.07 3.74 -13.32
C SER A 330 6.72 2.48 -14.11
N ILE A 331 5.86 1.64 -13.54
CA ILE A 331 5.44 0.38 -14.17
C ILE A 331 4.04 0.53 -14.73
N GLY A 332 3.91 0.56 -16.05
CA GLY A 332 2.62 0.54 -16.71
C GLY A 332 1.93 -0.82 -16.58
N VAL A 333 0.66 -0.84 -16.16
CA VAL A 333 -0.18 -2.05 -16.13
C VAL A 333 -0.18 -2.78 -17.48
N ARG A 334 -0.27 -2.02 -18.57
CA ARG A 334 -0.11 -2.53 -19.94
C ARG A 334 1.16 -3.37 -20.13
N ASN A 335 2.28 -2.95 -19.55
CA ASN A 335 3.55 -3.66 -19.70
C ASN A 335 3.56 -4.93 -18.86
N ALA A 336 3.07 -4.86 -17.62
CA ALA A 336 2.91 -6.04 -16.75
C ALA A 336 1.99 -7.10 -17.39
N MET A 337 0.86 -6.69 -17.98
CA MET A 337 -0.05 -7.60 -18.68
C MET A 337 0.58 -8.23 -19.93
N ARG A 338 1.31 -7.45 -20.72
CA ARG A 338 2.05 -7.99 -21.87
C ARG A 338 3.13 -8.97 -21.42
N ALA A 339 3.84 -8.67 -20.33
CA ALA A 339 4.85 -9.53 -19.76
C ALA A 339 4.23 -10.86 -19.31
N ASP A 340 3.09 -10.81 -18.62
CA ASP A 340 2.32 -11.98 -18.19
C ASP A 340 1.84 -12.82 -19.38
N GLY A 341 1.22 -12.19 -20.38
CA GLY A 341 0.76 -12.89 -21.59
C GLY A 341 1.89 -13.53 -22.40
N ARG A 342 3.08 -12.90 -22.46
CA ARG A 342 4.28 -13.51 -23.05
C ARG A 342 4.74 -14.73 -22.25
N MET A 343 4.74 -14.63 -20.92
CA MET A 343 5.13 -15.75 -20.04
C MET A 343 4.17 -16.94 -20.23
N GLN A 344 2.86 -16.67 -20.25
CA GLN A 344 1.84 -17.69 -20.52
C GLN A 344 2.03 -18.37 -21.87
N ALA A 345 2.27 -17.59 -22.93
CA ALA A 345 2.50 -18.14 -24.26
C ALA A 345 3.77 -19.00 -24.37
N GLN A 346 4.78 -18.72 -23.55
CA GLN A 346 6.06 -19.44 -23.56
C GLN A 346 6.07 -20.69 -22.68
N THR A 347 5.38 -20.63 -21.54
CA THR A 347 5.55 -21.63 -20.46
C THR A 347 4.24 -22.31 -20.06
N GLY A 348 3.10 -21.77 -20.45
CA GLY A 348 1.78 -22.25 -20.03
C GLY A 348 1.27 -21.59 -18.74
N TRP A 349 2.11 -20.88 -17.97
CA TRP A 349 1.71 -20.17 -16.76
C TRP A 349 2.09 -18.68 -16.78
N GLY A 350 1.44 -17.89 -15.94
CA GLY A 350 1.65 -16.44 -15.83
C GLY A 350 2.72 -16.03 -14.80
N LEU A 351 2.98 -14.73 -14.77
CA LEU A 351 3.82 -14.05 -13.77
C LEU A 351 3.12 -13.87 -12.42
N TRP A 352 1.80 -14.03 -12.39
CA TRP A 352 1.02 -14.03 -11.16
C TRP A 352 0.10 -15.26 -11.10
N SER A 353 -0.12 -15.74 -9.86
CA SER A 353 -0.84 -16.96 -9.54
C SER A 353 -2.35 -16.76 -9.64
N ARG A 354 -3.00 -17.64 -10.41
CA ARG A 354 -4.45 -17.69 -10.61
C ARG A 354 -5.15 -18.74 -9.76
N ASP A 355 -4.37 -19.52 -9.02
CA ASP A 355 -4.85 -20.65 -8.21
C ASP A 355 -5.07 -20.28 -6.74
N THR A 356 -5.01 -18.98 -6.43
CA THR A 356 -5.35 -18.47 -5.12
C THR A 356 -6.88 -18.48 -4.91
N PRO A 357 -7.39 -18.34 -3.68
CA PRO A 357 -8.83 -18.21 -3.44
C PRO A 357 -9.51 -17.03 -4.15
N PHE A 358 -8.75 -16.08 -4.70
CA PHE A 358 -9.27 -15.03 -5.56
C PHE A 358 -9.61 -15.52 -6.99
N GLY A 359 -9.16 -16.71 -7.39
CA GLY A 359 -9.40 -17.32 -8.68
C GLY A 359 -8.65 -16.65 -9.85
N GLU A 360 -9.12 -16.94 -11.07
CA GLU A 360 -8.54 -16.39 -12.32
C GLU A 360 -8.61 -14.87 -12.42
N ASP A 361 -9.51 -14.24 -11.66
CA ASP A 361 -9.70 -12.79 -11.59
C ASP A 361 -8.84 -12.14 -10.48
N GLY A 362 -8.08 -12.90 -9.70
CA GLY A 362 -7.07 -12.35 -8.80
C GLY A 362 -7.51 -11.17 -7.90
N TYR A 363 -6.62 -10.21 -7.68
CA TYR A 363 -6.84 -9.12 -6.73
C TYR A 363 -7.79 -8.05 -7.28
N LEU A 364 -9.08 -8.11 -6.92
CA LEU A 364 -10.11 -7.09 -7.19
C LEU A 364 -10.24 -6.68 -8.68
N ILE A 365 -9.88 -7.55 -9.62
CA ILE A 365 -9.94 -7.24 -11.05
C ILE A 365 -11.38 -6.99 -11.52
N ASP A 366 -12.36 -7.61 -10.86
CA ASP A 366 -13.79 -7.43 -11.10
C ASP A 366 -14.28 -5.99 -10.85
N LEU A 367 -13.56 -5.22 -10.02
CA LEU A 367 -13.79 -3.80 -9.76
C LEU A 367 -13.03 -2.87 -10.72
N GLY A 368 -12.45 -3.45 -11.78
CA GLY A 368 -11.72 -2.75 -12.83
C GLY A 368 -12.58 -1.72 -13.58
N TYR A 369 -11.93 -0.63 -13.98
CA TYR A 369 -12.52 0.40 -14.82
C TYR A 369 -12.55 0.01 -16.31
N ASP A 370 -11.49 -0.67 -16.77
CA ASP A 370 -11.33 -1.10 -18.16
C ASP A 370 -10.89 -2.56 -18.26
N GLN A 371 -10.23 -2.95 -19.35
CA GLN A 371 -9.78 -4.33 -19.59
C GLN A 371 -8.49 -4.70 -18.83
N ALA A 372 -8.08 -3.92 -17.83
CA ALA A 372 -6.98 -4.28 -16.97
C ALA A 372 -7.28 -5.58 -16.23
N ALA A 373 -6.37 -6.55 -16.38
CA ALA A 373 -6.47 -7.86 -15.75
C ALA A 373 -5.07 -8.31 -15.33
N THR A 374 -4.63 -7.86 -14.16
CA THR A 374 -3.35 -8.24 -13.59
C THR A 374 -3.38 -8.20 -12.07
N SER A 375 -2.66 -9.13 -11.46
CA SER A 375 -2.35 -9.11 -10.04
C SER A 375 -0.84 -9.11 -9.80
N PHE A 376 -0.06 -8.54 -10.73
CA PHE A 376 1.37 -8.29 -10.50
C PHE A 376 1.53 -7.52 -9.19
N HIS A 377 2.67 -7.65 -8.54
CA HIS A 377 2.95 -7.13 -7.19
C HIS A 377 2.21 -7.86 -6.06
N VAL A 378 0.93 -8.22 -6.24
CA VAL A 378 0.10 -8.81 -5.18
C VAL A 378 0.25 -10.32 -5.11
N LEU A 379 0.08 -11.01 -6.25
CA LEU A 379 -0.01 -12.47 -6.34
C LEU A 379 1.11 -13.06 -7.20
N THR A 380 2.32 -12.54 -7.12
CA THR A 380 3.45 -12.97 -7.96
C THR A 380 3.70 -14.47 -7.84
N THR A 381 3.74 -15.19 -8.98
CA THR A 381 4.09 -16.61 -9.04
C THR A 381 5.51 -16.80 -8.50
N ASP A 382 5.73 -17.81 -7.67
CA ASP A 382 6.95 -18.07 -6.89
C ASP A 382 7.28 -17.00 -5.82
N GLY A 383 6.33 -16.13 -5.48
CA GLY A 383 6.49 -15.12 -4.43
C GLY A 383 7.69 -14.20 -4.68
N ILE A 384 8.55 -14.06 -3.66
CA ILE A 384 9.80 -13.27 -3.76
C ILE A 384 10.79 -13.80 -4.80
N ARG A 385 10.74 -15.11 -5.12
CA ARG A 385 11.63 -15.75 -6.11
C ARG A 385 11.14 -15.52 -7.54
N GLY A 386 9.90 -15.08 -7.68
CA GLY A 386 9.29 -14.69 -8.94
C GLY A 386 9.73 -13.32 -9.44
N ARG A 387 9.05 -12.87 -10.49
CA ARG A 387 9.21 -11.55 -11.10
C ARG A 387 7.85 -11.06 -11.56
N ASP A 388 7.63 -9.75 -11.45
CA ASP A 388 6.36 -9.10 -11.80
C ASP A 388 6.32 -8.63 -13.26
N ILE A 389 7.51 -8.40 -13.83
CA ILE A 389 7.70 -7.96 -15.21
C ILE A 389 8.79 -8.82 -15.89
N LEU A 390 8.91 -8.67 -17.20
CA LEU A 390 9.99 -9.25 -18.00
C LEU A 390 10.93 -8.15 -18.45
N ALA A 391 12.22 -8.45 -18.56
CA ALA A 391 13.17 -7.58 -19.24
C ALA A 391 12.72 -7.40 -20.71
N ASP A 392 12.88 -6.18 -21.21
CA ASP A 392 12.55 -5.81 -22.59
C ASP A 392 13.47 -6.44 -23.63
#